data_AF-A0A843ES43-F1
#
_entry.id   AF-A0A843ES43-F1
#
_cell.length_a   1.000
_cell.length_b   1.000
_cell.length_c   1.000
_cell.angle_alpha   90.00
_cell.angle_beta   90.00
_cell.angle_gamma   90.00
#
_symmetry.space_group_name_H-M   'P 1'
#
loop_
_entity.id
_entity.type
_entity.pdbx_description
1 polymer ?
#
loop_
_entity_poly.entity_id
_entity_poly.type
_entity_poly.pdbx_seq_one_letter_code
_entity_poly.pdbx_strand_id
1 'polypeptide(L)' 'MKAKAQKIGDGVYWIGVLDWDLRSYHGYTLDGTTYNAYIVFGEKVAIID' A
#
# COMPACT_ATOMS: atom_id res chain seq x y z
N MET A 1 -1.19 10.96 -11.81
CA MET A 1 -0.93 9.52 -12.02
C MET A 1 -2.23 8.76 -11.80
N LYS A 2 -2.58 7.81 -12.66
CA LYS A 2 -3.77 6.96 -12.47
C LYS A 2 -3.33 5.63 -11.88
N ALA A 3 -3.79 5.32 -10.68
CA ALA A 3 -3.57 4.04 -10.00
C ALA A 3 -4.91 3.58 -9.38
N LYS A 4 -5.10 2.27 -9.25
CA LYS A 4 -6.33 1.69 -8.71
C LYS A 4 -6.08 1.17 -7.31
N ALA A 5 -6.95 1.53 -6.37
CA ALA A 5 -6.99 0.89 -5.06
C ALA A 5 -7.47 -0.56 -5.20
N GLN A 6 -6.93 -1.46 -4.39
CA GLN A 6 -7.34 -2.86 -4.35
C GLN A 6 -8.27 -3.08 -3.15
N LYS A 7 -9.53 -3.46 -3.41
CA LYS A 7 -10.44 -3.84 -2.33
C LYS A 7 -9.95 -5.15 -1.70
N ILE A 8 -9.84 -5.17 -0.38
CA ILE A 8 -9.43 -6.36 0.41
C ILE A 8 -10.51 -6.80 1.40
N GLY A 9 -11.53 -5.99 1.62
CA GLY A 9 -12.71 -6.30 2.42
C GLY A 9 -13.80 -5.26 2.16
N ASP A 10 -14.99 -5.47 2.70
CA ASP A 10 -16.04 -4.47 2.61
C ASP A 10 -15.64 -3.20 3.34
N GLY A 11 -15.64 -2.08 2.62
CA GLY A 11 -15.15 -0.80 3.12
C GLY A 11 -13.63 -0.73 3.31
N VAL A 12 -12.84 -1.77 3.01
CA VAL A 12 -11.39 -1.78 3.25
C VAL A 12 -10.62 -1.97 1.95
N TYR A 13 -9.68 -1.06 1.69
CA TYR A 13 -8.87 -1.05 0.48
C TYR A 13 -7.39 -0.91 0.82
N TRP A 14 -6.56 -1.67 0.12
CA TRP A 14 -5.14 -1.40 0.00
C TRP A 14 -4.93 -0.26 -1.00
N ILE A 15 -4.22 0.77 -0.54
CA ILE A 15 -3.88 2.00 -1.28
C ILE A 15 -2.38 2.27 -1.25
N GLY A 16 -1.59 1.23 -0.98
CA GLY A 16 -0.13 1.32 -0.89
C GLY A 16 0.56 1.65 -2.21
N VAL A 17 1.88 1.72 -2.12
CA VAL A 17 2.78 2.00 -3.24
C VAL A 17 3.57 0.74 -3.58
N LEU A 18 3.70 0.49 -4.88
CA LEU A 18 4.60 -0.52 -5.42
C LEU A 18 5.94 0.16 -5.71
N ASP A 19 6.96 -0.16 -4.94
CA ASP A 19 8.33 0.28 -5.19
C ASP A 19 9.03 -0.79 -6.02
N TRP A 20 8.85 -0.67 -7.33
CA TRP A 20 9.38 -1.61 -8.31
C TRP A 20 10.90 -1.62 -8.39
N ASP A 21 11.54 -0.51 -8.02
CA ASP A 21 12.93 -0.22 -8.37
C ASP A 21 13.88 -0.36 -7.18
N LEU A 22 13.37 -0.45 -5.94
CA LEU A 22 14.21 -0.67 -4.78
C LEU A 22 14.98 -1.99 -4.86
N ARG A 23 16.31 -1.93 -4.74
CA ARG A 23 17.19 -3.11 -4.78
C ARG A 23 17.96 -3.39 -3.51
N SER A 24 18.03 -2.41 -2.60
CA SER A 24 18.74 -2.53 -1.33
C SER A 24 18.05 -1.70 -0.26
N TYR A 25 17.79 -2.31 0.91
CA TYR A 25 17.18 -1.64 2.05
C TYR A 25 17.70 -2.24 3.36
N HIS A 26 18.30 -1.44 4.23
CA HIS A 26 18.89 -1.86 5.52
C HIS A 26 19.80 -3.10 5.44
N GLY A 27 20.60 -3.21 4.38
CA GLY A 27 21.53 -4.33 4.18
C GLY A 27 20.90 -5.58 3.54
N TYR A 28 19.60 -5.57 3.26
CA TYR A 28 18.93 -6.61 2.49
C TYR A 28 18.90 -6.24 1.01
N THR A 29 19.21 -7.21 0.14
CA THR A 29 18.92 -7.10 -1.29
C THR A 29 17.52 -7.60 -1.58
N LEU A 30 16.81 -6.94 -2.49
CA LEU A 30 15.42 -7.24 -2.85
C LEU A 30 15.17 -6.91 -4.32
N ASP A 31 14.11 -7.49 -4.89
CA ASP A 31 13.67 -7.23 -6.27
C ASP A 31 12.43 -6.33 -6.29
N GLY A 32 12.47 -5.25 -5.51
CA GLY A 32 11.35 -4.36 -5.24
C GLY A 32 10.62 -4.72 -3.95
N THR A 33 9.76 -3.82 -3.50
CA THR A 33 8.94 -3.99 -2.30
C THR A 33 7.63 -3.20 -2.40
N THR A 34 6.82 -3.25 -1.37
CA THR A 34 5.59 -2.46 -1.25
C THR A 34 5.60 -1.67 0.05
N TYR A 35 5.17 -0.42 -0.01
CA TYR A 35 4.79 0.36 1.16
C TYR A 35 3.28 0.28 1.30
N ASN A 36 2.82 -0.59 2.19
CA ASN A 36 1.40 -0.86 2.32
C ASN A 36 0.73 0.22 3.16
N ALA A 37 -0.28 0.84 2.58
CA ALA A 37 -1.19 1.77 3.23
C ALA A 37 -2.62 1.27 3.00
N TYR A 38 -3.52 1.58 3.93
CA TYR A 38 -4.90 1.13 3.87
C TYR A 38 -5.86 2.27 4.12
N ILE A 39 -7.02 2.22 3.45
CA ILE A 39 -8.14 3.11 3.73
C ILE A 39 -9.35 2.28 4.14
N VAL A 40 -9.97 2.70 5.26
CA VAL A 40 -11.13 2.06 5.85
C VAL A 40 -12.29 3.05 5.85
N PHE A 41 -13.40 2.66 5.23
CA PHE A 41 -14.66 3.40 5.18
C PHE A 41 -15.63 2.84 6.23
N GLY A 42 -15.82 3.57 7.32
CA GLY A 42 -16.87 3.34 8.32
C GLY A 42 -17.68 4.62 8.56
N GLU A 43 -18.18 4.83 9.78
CA GLU A 43 -18.81 6.12 10.17
C GLU A 43 -17.84 7.30 10.00
N LYS A 44 -16.55 7.04 10.16
CA LYS A 44 -15.44 7.93 9.80
C LYS A 44 -14.53 7.22 8.81
N VAL A 45 -13.85 7.98 7.97
CA VAL A 45 -12.82 7.47 7.06
C VAL A 45 -11.47 7.56 7.76
N ALA A 46 -10.70 6.48 7.73
CA ALA A 46 -9.36 6.42 8.31
C ALA A 46 -8.35 5.89 7.29
N ILE A 47 -7.12 6.41 7.39
CA ILE A 47 -5.94 5.90 6.68
C ILE A 47 -5.00 5.28 7.70
N ILE A 48 -4.48 4.10 7.38
CA ILE A 48 -3.52 3.35 8.19
C ILE A 48 -2.23 3.27 7.39
N ASP A 49 -1.18 3.87 7.96
CA ASP A 49 0.13 4.13 7.34
C ASP A 49 0.10 4.96 6.04
#